data_AF-A0A1S8CKC1-F1
#
_entry.id   AF-A0A1S8CKC1-F1
#
_cell.length_a   1.000
_cell.length_b   1.000
_cell.length_c   1.000
_cell.angle_alpha   90.00
_cell.angle_beta   90.00
_cell.angle_gamma   90.00
#
_symmetry.space_group_name_H-M   'P 1'
#
loop_
_entity.id
_entity.type
_entity.pdbx_description
1 polymer ?
#
loop_
_entity_poly.entity_id
_entity_poly.type
_entity_poly.pdbx_seq_one_letter_code
_entity_poly.pdbx_strand_id
1 'polypeptide(L)'
;MKKQLVAIGVACLLTLSASSLAAGNSKPVAMWTCEDFLALDESYRPTAIGFAEALNKKGKVEDSVLDVDGIEKVTPMLIDVCKKDPQSKFLTELETAWKDIKKDM
;
A
#
# COMPACT_ATOMS: atom_id res chain seq x y z
N MET A 1 24.63 -9.92 57.93
CA MET A 1 23.78 -8.73 58.21
C MET A 1 23.40 -8.09 56.89
N LYS A 2 22.09 -7.86 56.71
CA LYS A 2 21.38 -7.52 55.47
C LYS A 2 21.81 -6.13 54.98
N LYS A 3 22.37 -6.01 53.78
CA LYS A 3 22.50 -4.72 53.09
C LYS A 3 21.52 -4.70 51.92
N GLN A 4 20.36 -4.12 52.17
CA GLN A 4 19.35 -3.88 51.14
C GLN A 4 19.77 -2.64 50.36
N LEU A 5 20.19 -2.84 49.12
CA LEU A 5 20.33 -1.77 48.14
C LEU A 5 19.30 -2.08 47.06
N VAL A 6 18.06 -1.65 47.32
CA VAL A 6 17.00 -1.61 46.31
C VAL A 6 17.26 -0.36 45.49
N ALA A 7 18.03 -0.48 44.42
CA ALA A 7 18.09 0.52 43.38
C ALA A 7 16.83 0.37 42.54
N ILE A 8 15.88 1.28 42.73
CA ILE A 8 14.67 1.43 41.93
C ILE A 8 15.12 1.89 40.54
N GLY A 9 15.32 0.94 39.64
CA GLY A 9 15.47 1.22 38.21
C GLY A 9 14.11 1.52 37.62
N VAL A 10 13.80 2.81 37.43
CA VAL A 10 12.68 3.23 36.58
C VAL A 10 13.08 2.93 35.15
N ALA A 11 12.84 1.70 34.71
CA ALA A 11 12.84 1.35 33.30
C ALA A 11 11.51 1.82 32.70
N CYS A 12 11.42 3.11 32.38
CA CYS A 12 10.39 3.61 31.48
C CYS A 12 10.71 3.07 30.07
N LEU A 13 10.28 1.85 29.77
CA LEU A 13 10.09 1.42 28.39
C LEU A 13 8.96 2.26 27.82
N LEU A 14 9.31 3.36 27.18
CA LEU A 14 8.44 4.02 26.20
C LEU A 14 8.38 3.09 24.99
N THR A 15 7.51 2.08 25.05
CA THR A 15 7.00 1.46 23.83
C THR A 15 6.20 2.53 23.11
N LEU A 16 6.86 3.31 22.25
CA LEU A 16 6.17 4.01 21.18
C LEU A 16 5.56 2.92 20.31
N SER A 17 4.34 2.52 20.64
CA SER A 17 3.42 1.95 19.67
C SER A 17 3.22 3.04 18.63
N ALA A 18 4.05 3.05 17.60
CA ALA A 18 3.73 3.74 16.36
C ALA A 18 2.55 3.00 15.74
N SER A 19 1.37 3.14 16.33
CA SER A 19 0.14 3.09 15.57
C SER A 19 0.26 4.25 14.60
N SER A 20 0.84 3.98 13.43
CA SER A 20 0.61 4.76 12.24
C SER A 20 -0.90 4.79 12.08
N LEU A 21 -1.54 5.80 12.66
CA LEU A 21 -2.85 6.23 12.21
C LEU A 21 -2.69 6.27 10.71
N ALA A 22 -3.58 5.57 10.00
CA ALA A 22 -3.77 5.74 8.58
C ALA A 22 -4.05 7.23 8.36
N ALA A 23 -3.00 8.03 8.24
CA ALA A 23 -3.05 9.37 7.74
C ALA A 23 -3.46 9.13 6.29
N GLY A 24 -4.77 9.21 6.04
CA GLY A 24 -5.33 9.02 4.72
C GLY A 24 -4.51 9.85 3.76
N ASN A 25 -3.93 9.21 2.75
CA ASN A 25 -3.11 9.91 1.80
C ASN A 25 -3.99 10.90 1.04
N SER A 26 -3.92 12.19 1.40
CA SER A 26 -4.74 13.26 0.81
C SER A 26 -4.26 13.66 -0.57
N LYS A 27 -3.14 13.09 -1.02
CA LYS A 27 -2.59 13.29 -2.34
C LYS A 27 -3.52 12.64 -3.38
N PRO A 28 -3.81 13.30 -4.50
CA PRO A 28 -4.52 12.65 -5.60
C PRO A 28 -3.78 11.39 -6.05
N VAL A 29 -4.51 10.30 -6.32
CA VAL A 29 -3.92 9.02 -6.75
C VAL A 29 -3.02 9.18 -7.98
N ALA A 30 -3.36 10.11 -8.88
CA ALA A 30 -2.55 10.47 -10.05
C ALA A 30 -1.13 10.96 -9.72
N MET A 31 -0.88 11.40 -8.48
CA MET A 31 0.43 11.89 -8.05
C MET A 31 1.19 10.85 -7.21
N TRP A 32 0.57 9.74 -6.81
CA TRP A 32 1.14 8.77 -5.88
C TRP A 32 2.46 8.18 -6.39
N THR A 33 3.37 7.95 -5.46
CA THR A 33 4.53 7.06 -5.65
C THR A 33 4.19 5.65 -5.17
N CYS A 34 5.08 4.71 -5.42
CA CYS A 34 4.98 3.37 -4.85
C CYS A 34 5.02 3.39 -3.30
N GLU A 35 5.76 4.31 -2.69
CA GLU A 35 5.76 4.53 -1.24
C GLU A 35 4.37 4.93 -0.71
N ASP A 36 3.69 5.85 -1.40
CA ASP A 36 2.32 6.26 -1.08
C ASP A 36 1.35 5.06 -1.07
N PHE A 37 1.49 4.14 -2.02
CA PHE A 37 0.69 2.93 -2.12
C PHE A 37 1.05 1.90 -1.04
N LEU A 38 2.35 1.69 -0.77
CA LEU A 38 2.82 0.72 0.22
C LEU A 38 2.46 1.14 1.66
N ALA A 39 2.31 2.44 1.91
CA ALA A 39 1.87 2.99 3.19
C ALA A 39 0.40 2.70 3.52
N LEU A 40 -0.40 2.26 2.54
CA LEU A 40 -1.75 1.80 2.82
C LEU A 40 -1.74 0.52 3.66
N ASP A 41 -2.73 0.39 4.53
CA ASP A 41 -3.07 -0.90 5.11
C ASP A 41 -3.34 -1.92 3.99
N GLU A 42 -2.87 -3.15 4.20
CA GLU A 42 -2.88 -4.17 3.16
C GLU A 42 -4.29 -4.47 2.65
N SER A 43 -5.30 -4.35 3.51
CA SER A 43 -6.71 -4.56 3.16
C SER A 43 -7.27 -3.50 2.21
N TYR A 44 -6.67 -2.30 2.16
CA TYR A 44 -7.10 -1.22 1.26
C TYR A 44 -6.31 -1.15 -0.05
N ARG A 45 -5.22 -1.92 -0.20
CA ARG A 45 -4.43 -1.95 -1.44
C ARG A 45 -5.25 -2.40 -2.66
N PRO A 46 -6.07 -3.48 -2.59
CA PRO A 46 -6.94 -3.87 -3.70
C PRO A 46 -7.93 -2.77 -4.08
N THR A 47 -8.46 -2.03 -3.09
CA THR A 47 -9.36 -0.90 -3.32
C THR A 47 -8.67 0.23 -4.07
N ALA A 48 -7.44 0.59 -3.68
CA ALA A 48 -6.67 1.62 -4.37
C ALA A 48 -6.36 1.24 -5.83
N ILE A 49 -6.05 -0.03 -6.07
CA ILE A 49 -5.83 -0.58 -7.41
C ILE A 49 -7.11 -0.48 -8.25
N GLY A 50 -8.25 -0.94 -7.74
CA GLY A 50 -9.53 -0.85 -8.46
C GLY A 50 -9.94 0.59 -8.76
N PHE A 51 -9.68 1.52 -7.83
CA PHE A 51 -9.92 2.94 -8.05
C PHE A 51 -9.01 3.52 -9.16
N ALA A 52 -7.73 3.16 -9.15
CA ALA A 52 -6.78 3.56 -10.17
C ALA A 52 -7.13 2.99 -11.56
N GLU A 53 -7.58 1.74 -11.62
CA GLU A 53 -8.06 1.11 -12.86
C GLU A 53 -9.28 1.86 -13.41
N ALA A 54 -10.26 2.17 -12.56
CA ALA A 54 -11.47 2.89 -12.95
C ALA A 54 -11.16 4.30 -13.51
N LEU A 55 -10.18 5.01 -12.93
CA LEU A 55 -9.73 6.31 -13.46
C LEU A 55 -9.06 6.20 -14.84
N ASN A 56 -8.39 5.07 -15.12
CA ASN A 56 -7.68 4.85 -16.37
C ASN A 56 -8.58 4.29 -17.49
N LYS A 57 -9.77 3.76 -17.18
CA LYS A 57 -10.72 3.30 -18.21
C LYS A 57 -11.26 4.49 -19.00
N LYS A 58 -10.87 4.56 -20.28
CA LYS A 58 -11.44 5.48 -21.27
C LYS A 58 -12.83 4.96 -21.68
N GLY A 59 -13.87 5.29 -20.91
CA GLY A 59 -15.23 4.82 -21.17
C GLY A 59 -16.26 5.36 -20.19
N LYS A 60 -17.51 4.93 -20.39
CA LYS A 60 -18.60 5.14 -19.43
C LYS A 60 -18.39 4.24 -18.23
N VAL A 61 -18.52 4.80 -17.02
CA VAL A 61 -18.33 4.04 -15.76
C VAL A 61 -19.39 2.96 -15.63
N GLU A 62 -20.57 3.22 -16.19
CA GLU A 62 -21.75 2.34 -16.18
C GLU A 62 -21.52 1.00 -16.88
N ASP A 63 -20.62 0.96 -17.87
CA ASP A 63 -20.29 -0.25 -18.64
C ASP A 63 -19.05 -0.98 -18.09
N SER A 64 -18.42 -0.46 -17.03
CA SER A 64 -17.18 -1.00 -16.48
C SER A 64 -17.45 -2.16 -15.52
N VAL A 65 -16.89 -3.33 -15.83
CA VAL A 65 -16.85 -4.47 -14.92
C VAL A 65 -15.63 -4.37 -14.00
N LEU A 66 -15.83 -4.66 -12.71
CA LEU A 66 -14.74 -4.80 -11.74
C LEU A 66 -14.02 -6.13 -11.95
N ASP A 67 -12.75 -6.07 -12.33
CA ASP A 67 -11.92 -7.26 -12.59
C ASP A 67 -11.29 -7.77 -11.28
N VAL A 68 -12.08 -8.46 -10.46
CA VAL A 68 -11.65 -8.97 -9.14
C VAL A 68 -10.43 -9.89 -9.28
N ASP A 69 -10.48 -10.84 -10.21
CA ASP A 69 -9.40 -11.80 -10.44
C ASP A 69 -8.10 -11.09 -10.89
N GLY A 70 -8.21 -10.09 -11.77
CA GLY A 70 -7.09 -9.26 -12.19
C GLY A 70 -6.48 -8.47 -11.04
N ILE A 71 -7.32 -7.86 -10.18
CA ILE A 71 -6.89 -7.13 -8.98
C ILE A 71 -6.14 -8.06 -8.02
N GLU A 72 -6.68 -9.26 -7.74
CA GLU A 72 -6.05 -10.23 -6.84
C GLU A 72 -4.68 -10.67 -7.34
N LYS A 73 -4.54 -10.92 -8.66
CA LYS A 73 -3.27 -11.29 -9.27
C LYS A 73 -2.26 -10.14 -9.28
N VAL A 74 -2.68 -8.92 -9.60
CA VAL A 74 -1.75 -7.79 -9.73
C VAL A 74 -1.22 -7.28 -8.41
N THR A 75 -2.02 -7.41 -7.33
CA THR A 75 -1.69 -6.84 -6.03
C THR A 75 -0.32 -7.31 -5.51
N PRO A 76 -0.02 -8.63 -5.43
CA PRO A 76 1.30 -9.07 -4.96
C PRO A 76 2.44 -8.66 -5.90
N MET A 77 2.23 -8.70 -7.22
CA MET A 77 3.25 -8.28 -8.19
C MET A 77 3.59 -6.79 -8.07
N LEU A 78 2.57 -5.94 -7.94
CA LEU A 78 2.76 -4.51 -7.79
C LEU A 78 3.45 -4.18 -6.46
N ILE A 79 3.10 -4.88 -5.38
CA ILE A 79 3.80 -4.74 -4.09
C ILE A 79 5.29 -5.05 -4.25
N ASP A 80 5.64 -6.14 -4.95
CA ASP A 80 7.03 -6.54 -5.15
C ASP A 80 7.81 -5.55 -6.02
N VAL A 81 7.19 -5.00 -7.06
CA VAL A 81 7.79 -3.94 -7.89
C VAL A 81 7.97 -2.66 -7.06
N CYS A 82 6.93 -2.22 -6.36
CA CYS A 82 6.97 -1.00 -5.55
C CYS A 82 7.98 -1.08 -4.39
N LYS A 83 8.23 -2.26 -3.82
CA LYS A 83 9.27 -2.44 -2.80
C LYS A 83 10.69 -2.25 -3.35
N LYS A 84 10.91 -2.51 -4.64
CA LYS A 84 12.22 -2.35 -5.30
C LYS A 84 12.53 -0.89 -5.63
N ASP A 85 11.51 -0.12 -6.00
CA ASP A 85 11.64 1.32 -6.25
C ASP A 85 10.46 2.11 -5.64
N PRO A 86 10.54 2.49 -4.35
CA PRO A 86 9.45 3.21 -3.68
C PRO A 86 9.18 4.61 -4.25
N GLN A 87 10.12 5.21 -4.99
CA GLN A 87 9.96 6.56 -5.54
C GLN A 87 9.34 6.56 -6.95
N SER A 88 9.22 5.40 -7.59
CA SER A 88 8.54 5.23 -8.87
C SER A 88 7.07 5.67 -8.81
N LYS A 89 6.50 6.00 -9.98
CA LYS A 89 5.11 6.44 -10.09
C LYS A 89 4.16 5.25 -10.01
N PHE A 90 3.28 5.26 -9.01
CA PHE A 90 2.35 4.16 -8.75
C PHE A 90 1.53 3.75 -9.98
N LEU A 91 0.93 4.71 -10.70
CA LEU A 91 0.11 4.41 -11.87
C LEU A 91 0.90 3.80 -13.03
N THR A 92 2.18 4.16 -13.18
CA THR A 92 3.06 3.60 -14.22
C THR A 92 3.41 2.15 -13.91
N GLU A 93 3.75 1.85 -12.66
CA GLU A 93 4.05 0.49 -12.23
C GLU A 93 2.79 -0.39 -12.28
N LEU A 94 1.64 0.13 -11.86
CA LEU A 94 0.36 -0.56 -11.95
C LEU A 94 0.00 -0.90 -13.40
N GLU A 95 0.12 0.05 -14.33
CA GLU A 95 -0.15 -0.19 -15.76
C GLU A 95 0.78 -1.27 -16.33
N THR A 96 2.04 -1.27 -15.93
CA THR A 96 3.05 -2.24 -16.37
C THR A 96 2.71 -3.63 -15.84
N ALA A 97 2.47 -3.76 -14.53
CA ALA A 97 2.08 -5.03 -13.90
C ALA A 97 0.79 -5.59 -14.52
N TRP A 98 -0.18 -4.73 -14.85
CA TRP A 98 -1.41 -5.14 -15.50
C TRP A 98 -1.21 -5.66 -16.93
N LYS A 99 -0.30 -5.03 -17.68
CA LYS A 99 0.07 -5.49 -19.03
C LYS A 99 0.72 -6.86 -18.99
N ASP A 100 1.49 -7.16 -17.95
CA ASP A 100 2.15 -8.45 -17.81
C ASP A 100 1.14 -9.56 -17.50
N ILE A 101 0.20 -9.34 -16.58
CA ILE A 101 -0.90 -10.30 -16.33
C ILE A 101 -1.72 -10.58 -17.58
N LYS A 102 -2.04 -9.54 -18.37
CA LYS A 102 -2.83 -9.70 -19.60
C LYS A 102 -2.11 -10.46 -20.71
N LYS A 103 -0.78 -10.57 -20.68
CA LYS A 103 -0.03 -11.41 -21.63
C LYS A 103 -0.09 -12.89 -21.24
N ASP A 104 -0.28 -13.16 -19.95
CA ASP A 104 -0.31 -14.50 -19.38
C ASP A 104 -1.73 -15.10 -19.30
N MET A 105 -2.77 -14.31 -19.69
CA MET A 105 -4.18 -14.70 -19.77
C MET A 105 -4.62 -14.86 -21.22
#